data_AF-A0A7I8VG65-F1
#
_entry.id   AF-A0A7I8VG65-F1
#
_cell.length_a   1.000
_cell.length_b   1.000
_cell.length_c   1.000
_cell.angle_alpha   90.00
_cell.angle_beta   90.00
_cell.angle_gamma   90.00
#
_symmetry.space_group_name_H-M   'P 1'
#
loop_
_entity.id
_entity.type
_entity.pdbx_description
1 polymer ?
#
loop_
_entity_poly.entity_id
_entity_poly.type
_entity_poly.pdbx_seq_one_letter_code
_entity_poly.pdbx_strand_id
1 'polypeptide(L)'
;MELIDNFDKTFWTKKETVDENGYEQFRIAQRVAGSENSFKYAVIDSEGESKQVVLRGAQGKKDPLTSIANLMMKIKHTGEERLVEGIIVDDECVIYVTV
;
A
#
# COMPACT_ATOMS: atom_id res chain seq x y z
N MET A 1 -6.72 -11.02 11.83
CA MET A 1 -6.01 -9.74 12.06
C MET A 1 -6.43 -8.86 10.91
N GLU A 2 -7.01 -7.70 11.19
CA GLU A 2 -7.48 -6.81 10.13
C GLU A 2 -6.30 -6.12 9.46
N LEU A 3 -6.42 -5.83 8.17
CA LEU A 3 -5.41 -5.13 7.39
C LEU A 3 -5.03 -3.80 8.04
N ILE A 4 -6.02 -3.03 8.51
CA ILE A 4 -5.84 -1.71 9.13
C ILE A 4 -4.99 -1.76 10.42
N ASP A 5 -4.92 -2.91 11.09
CA ASP A 5 -4.12 -3.07 12.32
C ASP A 5 -2.62 -3.12 12.04
N ASN A 6 -2.19 -3.15 10.78
CA ASN A 6 -0.79 -3.03 10.39
C ASN A 6 -0.36 -1.57 10.10
N PHE A 7 -1.31 -0.64 10.09
CA PHE A 7 -1.09 0.75 9.69
C PHE A 7 -1.26 1.72 10.85
N ASP A 8 -0.57 2.85 10.76
CA ASP A 8 -0.79 3.97 11.67
C ASP A 8 -2.14 4.64 11.36
N LYS A 9 -3.08 4.53 12.30
CA LYS A 9 -4.46 5.04 12.18
C LYS A 9 -4.54 6.57 12.14
N THR A 10 -3.44 7.29 12.40
CA THR A 10 -3.34 8.73 12.12
C THR A 10 -3.25 9.03 10.62
N PHE A 11 -2.68 8.11 9.83
CA PHE A 11 -2.47 8.29 8.39
C PHE A 11 -3.34 7.38 7.52
N TRP A 12 -3.90 6.32 8.09
CA TRP A 12 -4.71 5.34 7.38
C TRP A 12 -6.09 5.15 8.02
N THR A 13 -7.10 4.94 7.19
CA THR A 13 -8.43 4.57 7.66
C THR A 13 -9.00 3.41 6.85
N LYS A 14 -9.82 2.58 7.51
CA LYS A 14 -10.56 1.48 6.88
C LYS A 14 -11.78 2.05 6.16
N LYS A 15 -12.07 1.52 4.98
CA LYS A 15 -13.30 1.78 4.23
C LYS A 15 -14.24 0.60 4.39
N GLU A 16 -15.46 0.86 4.87
CA GLU A 16 -16.53 -0.14 5.01
C GLU A 16 -17.06 -0.64 3.66
N THR A 17 -16.87 0.13 2.59
CA THR A 17 -17.25 -0.24 1.24
C THR A 17 -16.05 -0.12 0.33
N VAL A 18 -15.74 -1.20 -0.37
CA VAL A 18 -14.66 -1.26 -1.35
C VAL A 18 -15.09 -0.52 -2.62
N ASP A 19 -14.36 0.54 -2.97
CA ASP A 19 -14.44 1.20 -4.27
C ASP A 19 -13.12 0.97 -4.99
N GLU A 20 -13.15 0.12 -6.02
CA GLU A 20 -11.98 -0.26 -6.82
C GLU A 20 -11.58 0.81 -7.84
N ASN A 21 -12.29 1.94 -7.91
CA ASN A 21 -11.98 2.97 -8.88
C ASN A 21 -10.57 3.56 -8.70
N GLY A 22 -9.73 3.39 -9.73
CA GLY A 22 -8.33 3.78 -9.76
C GLY A 22 -7.39 2.85 -9.00
N TYR A 23 -7.85 1.64 -8.65
CA TYR A 23 -6.99 0.56 -8.17
C TYR A 23 -6.55 -0.33 -9.33
N GLU A 24 -5.32 -0.80 -9.26
CA GLU A 24 -4.75 -1.78 -10.19
C GLU A 24 -4.22 -2.98 -9.40
N GLN A 25 -4.23 -4.16 -10.02
CA GLN A 25 -3.70 -5.38 -9.40
C GLN A 25 -2.18 -5.40 -9.49
N PHE A 26 -1.53 -5.67 -8.35
CA PHE A 26 -0.09 -5.77 -8.25
C PHE A 26 0.35 -7.01 -7.49
N ARG A 27 1.54 -7.49 -7.86
CA ARG A 27 2.31 -8.47 -7.10
C ARG A 27 3.53 -7.80 -6.47
N ILE A 28 3.75 -7.98 -5.17
CA ILE A 28 4.96 -7.49 -4.49
C ILE A 28 6.14 -8.42 -4.82
N ALA A 29 7.11 -7.91 -5.58
CA ALA A 29 8.33 -8.61 -5.93
C ALA A 29 9.44 -8.43 -4.88
N GLN A 30 9.58 -7.23 -4.32
CA GLN A 30 10.61 -6.91 -3.32
C GLN A 30 10.07 -5.97 -2.26
N ARG A 31 10.54 -6.15 -1.02
CA ARG A 31 10.21 -5.35 0.17
C ARG A 31 11.50 -4.75 0.72
N VAL A 32 11.53 -3.45 0.93
CA VAL A 32 12.68 -2.73 1.47
C VAL A 32 12.20 -1.78 2.54
N ALA A 33 12.79 -1.85 3.73
CA ALA A 33 12.52 -0.86 4.78
C ALA A 33 12.93 0.54 4.29
N GLY A 34 12.02 1.50 4.42
CA GLY A 34 12.28 2.90 4.08
C GLY A 34 12.87 3.69 5.25
N SER A 35 12.79 5.02 5.17
CA SER A 35 12.98 5.92 6.31
C SER A 35 11.83 5.78 7.31
N GLU A 36 11.89 6.49 8.45
CA GLU A 36 10.91 6.40 9.55
C GLU A 36 9.45 6.23 9.07
N ASN A 37 8.79 5.17 9.56
CA ASN A 37 7.41 4.77 9.25
C ASN A 37 7.08 4.59 7.75
N SER A 38 8.08 4.24 6.92
CA SER A 38 7.86 3.99 5.50
C SER A 38 8.50 2.68 5.01
N PHE A 39 7.94 2.15 3.94
CA PHE A 39 8.44 0.98 3.21
C PHE A 39 8.47 1.29 1.72
N LYS A 40 9.45 0.73 1.02
CA LYS A 40 9.53 0.75 -0.44
C LYS A 40 9.26 -0.64 -0.97
N TYR A 41 8.42 -0.72 -2.00
CA TYR A 41 8.12 -1.97 -2.67
C TYR A 41 8.50 -1.87 -4.14
N ALA A 42 9.07 -2.95 -4.67
CA ALA A 42 9.01 -3.20 -6.10
C ALA A 42 7.76 -4.04 -6.35
N VAL A 43 6.83 -3.50 -7.13
CA VAL A 43 5.58 -4.15 -7.50
C VAL A 43 5.55 -4.42 -8.99
N ILE A 44 4.90 -5.50 -9.39
CA ILE A 44 4.73 -5.89 -10.79
C ILE A 44 3.24 -5.85 -11.10
N ASP A 45 2.85 -5.13 -12.15
CA ASP A 45 1.45 -5.08 -12.59
C ASP A 45 1.06 -6.29 -13.45
N SER A 46 -0.20 -6.31 -13.92
CA SER A 46 -0.72 -7.36 -14.79
C SER A 46 -0.03 -7.45 -16.15
N GLU A 47 0.63 -6.40 -16.60
CA GLU A 47 1.39 -6.38 -17.86
C GLU A 47 2.82 -6.88 -17.69
N GLY A 48 3.25 -7.10 -16.43
CA GLY A 48 4.59 -7.55 -16.08
C GLY A 48 5.57 -6.39 -15.90
N GLU A 49 5.11 -5.13 -15.90
CA GLU A 49 5.98 -3.98 -15.67
C GLU A 49 6.29 -3.81 -14.19
N SER A 50 7.56 -3.60 -13.87
CA SER A 50 8.02 -3.36 -12.50
C SER A 50 7.97 -1.86 -12.16
N LYS A 51 7.24 -1.51 -11.10
CA LYS A 51 7.13 -0.15 -10.57
C LYS A 51 7.70 -0.11 -9.15
N GLN A 52 8.41 0.97 -8.81
CA GLN A 52 8.80 1.24 -7.43
C GLN A 52 7.76 2.16 -6.79
N VAL A 53 7.25 1.78 -5.62
CA VAL A 53 6.26 2.53 -4.85
C VAL A 53 6.70 2.69 -3.41
N VAL A 54 6.25 3.78 -2.78
CA VAL A 54 6.52 4.10 -1.38
C VAL A 54 5.22 4.06 -0.60
N LEU A 55 5.24 3.30 0.49
CA LEU A 55 4.17 3.23 1.47
C LEU A 55 4.60 4.00 2.71
N ARG A 56 3.81 4.98 3.12
CA ARG A 56 4.03 5.81 4.33
C ARG A 56 3.03 5.41 5.41
N GLY A 57 3.32 5.74 6.67
CA GLY A 57 2.41 5.48 7.79
C GLY A 57 2.32 4.00 8.19
N ALA A 58 3.40 3.24 8.02
CA ALA A 58 3.48 1.89 8.57
C ALA A 58 3.56 1.95 10.11
N GLN A 59 2.88 1.02 10.81
CA GLN A 59 2.92 1.00 12.26
C GLN A 59 4.25 0.43 12.76
N GLY A 60 5.12 1.30 13.26
CA GLY A 60 6.42 0.93 13.81
C GLY A 60 7.42 0.46 12.75
N LYS A 61 8.27 -0.53 13.08
CA LYS A 61 9.36 -1.02 12.21
C LYS A 61 9.03 -2.29 11.41
N LYS A 62 7.77 -2.76 11.45
CA LYS A 62 7.35 -3.98 10.75
C LYS A 62 6.69 -3.63 9.42
N ASP A 63 6.97 -4.44 8.41
CA ASP A 63 6.36 -4.32 7.09
C ASP A 63 4.85 -4.64 7.21
N PRO A 64 3.96 -3.67 6.90
CA PRO A 64 2.53 -3.87 7.03
C PRO A 64 1.94 -4.85 6.01
N LEU A 65 2.68 -5.20 4.97
CA LEU A 65 2.29 -6.10 3.88
C LEU A 65 3.17 -7.37 3.85
N THR A 66 3.81 -7.73 4.97
CA THR A 66 4.80 -8.81 5.04
C THR A 66 4.31 -10.15 4.50
N SER A 67 3.04 -10.50 4.73
CA SER A 67 2.42 -11.77 4.30
C SER A 67 1.54 -11.62 3.06
N ILE A 68 1.48 -10.44 2.46
CA ILE A 68 0.59 -10.14 1.33
C ILE A 68 1.43 -10.10 0.06
N ALA A 69 1.22 -11.07 -0.84
CA ALA A 69 1.95 -11.16 -2.10
C ALA A 69 1.23 -10.49 -3.27
N ASN A 70 -0.10 -10.60 -3.32
CA ASN A 70 -0.95 -10.00 -4.34
C ASN A 70 -1.96 -9.09 -3.65
N LEU A 71 -2.21 -7.93 -4.22
CA LEU A 71 -3.17 -6.97 -3.71
C LEU A 71 -3.57 -5.99 -4.81
N MET A 72 -4.63 -5.24 -4.60
CA MET A 72 -4.90 -4.07 -5.42
C MET A 72 -4.34 -2.84 -4.73
N MET A 73 -3.59 -2.03 -5.46
CA MET A 73 -3.07 -0.76 -4.95
C MET A 73 -3.60 0.39 -5.79
N LYS A 74 -3.89 1.50 -5.11
CA LYS A 74 -4.07 2.81 -5.72
C LYS A 74 -2.78 3.60 -5.53
N ILE A 75 -2.17 4.00 -6.64
CA ILE A 75 -0.88 4.67 -6.65
C ILE A 75 -1.06 6.10 -7.14
N LYS A 76 -0.53 7.06 -6.39
CA LYS A 76 -0.44 8.45 -6.82
C LYS A 76 0.98 8.84 -7.18
N HIS A 77 1.09 9.57 -8.28
CA HIS A 77 2.34 10.18 -8.69
C HIS A 77 2.51 11.54 -8.02
N THR A 78 3.60 11.73 -7.27
CA THR A 78 3.98 12.99 -6.65
C THR A 78 5.41 13.34 -7.05
N GLY A 79 5.55 14.12 -8.13
CA GLY A 79 6.86 14.40 -8.72
C GLY A 79 7.52 13.13 -9.25
N GLU A 80 8.69 12.79 -8.71
CA GLU A 80 9.43 11.57 -9.06
C GLU A 80 9.01 10.34 -8.23
N GLU A 81 8.26 10.52 -7.14
CA GLU A 81 7.84 9.43 -6.28
C GLU A 81 6.45 8.89 -6.67
N ARG A 82 6.26 7.58 -6.50
CA ARG A 82 4.96 6.91 -6.56
C ARG A 82 4.54 6.51 -5.15
N LEU A 83 3.49 7.13 -4.62
CA LEU A 83 2.99 6.89 -3.27
C LEU A 83 1.78 5.96 -3.31
N VAL A 84 1.72 5.01 -2.38
CA VAL A 84 0.54 4.18 -2.17
C VAL A 84 -0.50 5.00 -1.39
N GLU A 85 -1.66 5.24 -2.00
CA GLU A 85 -2.78 5.97 -1.39
C GLU A 85 -3.93 5.05 -0.96
N GLY A 86 -3.95 3.82 -1.43
CA GLY A 86 -4.98 2.85 -1.10
C GLY A 86 -4.53 1.44 -1.33
N ILE A 87 -5.00 0.53 -0.49
CA ILE A 87 -4.72 -0.90 -0.55
C ILE A 87 -6.01 -1.67 -0.35
N ILE A 88 -6.27 -2.63 -1.23
CA ILE A 88 -7.33 -3.63 -1.08
C ILE A 88 -6.68 -5.01 -1.04
N VAL A 89 -7.01 -5.77 0.01
CA VAL A 89 -6.62 -7.17 0.17
C VAL A 89 -7.87 -7.93 0.56
N ASP A 90 -8.22 -8.94 -0.23
CA ASP A 90 -9.47 -9.69 -0.08
C ASP A 90 -10.69 -8.75 -0.03
N ASP A 91 -11.41 -8.67 1.09
CA ASP A 91 -12.56 -7.79 1.32
C ASP A 91 -12.22 -6.52 2.13
N GLU A 92 -10.96 -6.33 2.52
CA GLU A 92 -10.52 -5.18 3.32
C GLU A 92 -9.93 -4.07 2.44
N CYS A 93 -10.42 -2.83 2.64
CA CYS A 93 -9.91 -1.64 1.97
C CYS A 93 -9.39 -0.62 2.99
N VAL A 94 -8.15 -0.19 2.83
CA VAL A 94 -7.54 0.89 3.62
C VAL A 94 -7.06 2.01 2.71
N ILE A 95 -7.28 3.24 3.14
CA ILE A 95 -6.91 4.44 2.38
C ILE A 95 -6.04 5.38 3.21
N TYR A 96 -5.08 6.00 2.55
CA TYR A 96 -4.22 7.02 3.13
C TYR A 96 -4.99 8.34 3.24
N VAL A 97 -5.17 8.82 4.46
CA VAL A 97 -5.79 10.12 4.76
C VAL A 97 -4.67 11.11 5.06
N THR A 98 -4.42 12.01 4.11
CA THR A 98 -3.53 13.14 4.37
C THR A 98 -4.24 14.07 5.34
N VAL A 99 -3.59 14.40 6.46
CA VAL A 99 -4.05 15.44 7.41
C VAL A 99 -3.58 16.81 6.92
#